data_AF-A0A957VPU4-F1
#
_entry.id   AF-A0A957VPU4-F1
#
_cell.length_a   1.000
_cell.length_b   1.000
_cell.length_c   1.000
_cell.angle_alpha   90.00
_cell.angle_beta   90.00
_cell.angle_gamma   90.00
#
_symmetry.space_group_name_H-M   'P 1'
#
loop_
_entity.id
_entity.type
_entity.pdbx_description
1 polymer ?
#
loop_
_entity_poly.entity_id
_entity_poly.type
_entity_poly.pdbx_seq_one_letter_code
_entity_poly.pdbx_strand_id
1 'polypeptide(L)'
;RHIALEGRCFVLGCNQFVTKNMHPADLPCLDELASQPEIMCRGGSVIVGPLGDVLAGPLYDAEGILTADLDLGEIVRARLDFDVVGHYGWEK
;
A
#
# COMPACT_ATOMS: atom_id res chain seq x y z
N ARG A 1 -6.97 -1.15 2.16
CA ARG A 1 -8.28 -0.54 2.46
C ARG A 1 -8.98 -1.24 3.63
N HIS A 2 -9.24 -2.55 3.57
CA HIS A 2 -9.90 -3.28 4.68
C HIS A 2 -9.20 -3.09 6.04
N ILE A 3 -7.88 -3.28 6.09
CA ILE A 3 -7.07 -3.09 7.31
C ILE A 3 -7.20 -1.66 7.87
N ALA A 4 -7.25 -0.65 7.00
CA ALA A 4 -7.35 0.75 7.42
C ALA A 4 -8.70 1.02 8.11
N LEU A 5 -9.78 0.48 7.53
CA LEU A 5 -11.11 0.51 8.14
C LEU A 5 -11.11 -0.26 9.45
N GLU A 6 -10.76 -1.54 9.45
CA GLU A 6 -10.84 -2.37 10.66
C GLU A 6 -10.02 -1.83 11.83
N GLY A 7 -8.80 -1.37 11.58
CA GLY A 7 -7.89 -0.86 12.61
C GLY A 7 -8.04 0.64 12.92
N ARG A 8 -8.87 1.36 12.17
CA ARG A 8 -8.97 2.83 12.20
C ARG A 8 -7.61 3.51 12.22
N CYS A 9 -6.76 3.13 11.26
CA CYS A 9 -5.40 3.62 11.15
C CYS A 9 -5.04 3.97 9.71
N PHE A 10 -4.02 4.82 9.56
CA PHE A 10 -3.42 5.07 8.25
C PHE A 10 -2.64 3.83 7.81
N VAL A 11 -2.86 3.40 6.56
CA VAL A 11 -2.15 2.26 5.96
C VAL A 11 -1.30 2.76 4.80
N LEU A 12 0.00 2.51 4.89
CA LEU A 12 0.97 2.83 3.86
C LEU A 12 1.41 1.53 3.18
N GLY A 13 1.01 1.37 1.92
CA GLY A 13 1.47 0.28 1.06
C GLY A 13 2.61 0.75 0.18
N CYS A 14 3.73 0.03 0.21
CA CYS A 14 4.88 0.28 -0.66
C CYS A 14 5.13 -0.97 -1.50
N ASN A 15 5.09 -0.82 -2.82
CA ASN A 15 5.43 -1.90 -3.75
C ASN A 15 6.43 -1.43 -4.81
N GLN A 16 7.27 -2.35 -5.24
CA GLN A 16 8.29 -2.12 -6.26
C GLN A 16 7.68 -1.99 -7.65
N PHE A 17 8.17 -1.02 -8.42
CA PHE A 17 8.01 -1.00 -9.87
C PHE A 17 9.28 -1.59 -10.48
N VAL A 18 9.14 -2.65 -11.26
CA VAL A 18 10.27 -3.39 -11.83
C VAL A 18 9.98 -3.72 -13.29
N THR A 19 10.90 -3.34 -14.17
CA THR A 19 10.91 -3.73 -15.58
C THR A 19 11.94 -4.83 -15.83
N LYS A 20 11.80 -5.54 -16.96
CA LYS A 20 12.72 -6.61 -17.34
C LYS A 20 14.17 -6.12 -17.42
N ASN A 21 14.38 -4.92 -17.97
CA ASN A 21 15.71 -4.31 -18.11
C ASN A 21 16.38 -3.86 -16.80
N MET A 22 15.67 -3.86 -15.67
CA MET A 22 16.26 -3.55 -14.35
C MET A 22 17.02 -4.73 -13.75
N HIS A 23 16.86 -5.93 -14.31
CA HIS A 23 17.61 -7.10 -13.89
C HIS A 23 19.05 -7.01 -14.38
N PRO A 24 20.03 -7.40 -13.56
CA PRO A 24 21.43 -7.31 -13.94
C PRO A 24 21.74 -8.28 -15.09
N ALA A 25 22.63 -7.87 -15.99
CA ALA A 25 22.90 -8.61 -17.23
C ALA A 25 23.59 -9.98 -16.99
N ASP A 26 24.19 -10.18 -15.82
CA ASP A 26 24.82 -11.41 -15.37
C ASP A 26 23.89 -12.29 -14.52
N LEU A 27 22.59 -11.97 -14.45
CA LEU A 27 21.62 -12.79 -13.72
C LEU A 27 21.59 -14.21 -14.31
N PRO A 28 21.82 -15.25 -13.50
CA PRO A 28 21.61 -16.62 -13.94
C PRO A 28 20.18 -16.81 -14.42
N CYS A 29 20.00 -17.56 -15.53
CA CYS A 29 18.69 -17.80 -16.13
C CYS A 29 18.00 -16.56 -16.74
N LEU A 30 18.75 -15.51 -17.14
CA LEU A 30 18.19 -14.35 -17.84
C LEU A 30 17.33 -14.72 -19.06
N ASP A 31 17.68 -15.81 -19.74
CA ASP A 31 16.93 -16.34 -20.88
C ASP A 31 15.49 -16.73 -20.52
N GLU A 32 15.22 -17.14 -19.28
CA GLU A 32 13.86 -17.45 -18.82
C GLU A 32 12.97 -16.20 -18.75
N LEU A 33 13.58 -15.04 -18.48
CA LEU A 33 12.87 -13.76 -18.49
C LEU A 33 12.43 -13.37 -19.90
N ALA A 34 13.03 -13.88 -20.98
CA ALA A 34 12.66 -13.51 -22.35
C ALA A 34 11.16 -13.72 -22.63
N SER A 35 10.56 -14.76 -22.04
CA SER A 35 9.13 -15.10 -22.17
C SER A 35 8.18 -14.21 -21.35
N GLN A 36 8.70 -13.45 -20.38
CA GLN A 36 7.91 -12.68 -19.43
C GLN A 36 7.50 -11.28 -19.96
N PRO A 37 6.52 -10.60 -19.34
CA PRO A 37 6.17 -9.22 -19.69
C PRO A 37 7.33 -8.24 -19.49
N GLU A 38 7.26 -7.07 -20.15
CA GLU A 38 8.26 -6.00 -19.94
C GLU A 38 8.16 -5.39 -18.54
N ILE A 39 6.94 -5.16 -18.06
CA ILE A 39 6.68 -4.73 -16.68
C ILE A 39 6.47 -5.98 -15.83
N MET A 40 7.46 -6.31 -15.01
CA MET A 40 7.49 -7.48 -14.14
C MET A 40 6.71 -7.22 -12.85
N CYS A 41 6.78 -6.00 -12.32
CA CYS A 41 5.99 -5.53 -11.18
C CYS A 41 5.49 -4.12 -11.48
N ARG A 42 4.18 -3.92 -11.43
CA ARG A 42 3.55 -2.63 -11.76
C ARG A 42 3.60 -1.60 -10.62
N GLY A 43 4.24 -1.89 -9.50
CA GLY A 43 4.12 -1.07 -8.30
C GLY A 43 2.74 -1.20 -7.65
N GLY A 44 2.10 -0.07 -7.38
CA GLY A 44 0.83 0.01 -6.65
C GLY A 44 0.98 0.51 -5.22
N SER A 45 2.06 1.24 -4.93
CA SER A 45 2.22 1.96 -3.67
C SER A 45 1.04 2.90 -3.45
N VAL A 46 0.53 2.99 -2.22
CA VAL A 46 -0.71 3.71 -1.90
C VAL A 46 -0.72 4.12 -0.42
N ILE A 47 -1.32 5.27 -0.12
CA ILE A 47 -1.57 5.74 1.25
C ILE A 47 -3.08 5.79 1.44
N VAL A 48 -3.58 5.13 2.49
CA VAL A 48 -5.01 5.01 2.79
C VAL A 48 -5.28 5.53 4.19
N GLY A 49 -6.33 6.33 4.34
CA GLY A 49 -6.79 6.89 5.61
C GLY A 49 -7.60 5.91 6.47
N PRO A 50 -7.84 6.24 7.75
CA PRO A 50 -8.57 5.40 8.72
C PRO A 50 -10.01 5.04 8.30
N LEU A 51 -10.63 5.85 7.45
CA LEU A 51 -11.97 5.63 6.90
C LEU A 51 -11.94 4.93 5.53
N GLY A 52 -10.76 4.45 5.10
CA GLY A 52 -10.61 3.72 3.83
C GLY A 52 -10.48 4.60 2.59
N ASP A 53 -10.43 5.92 2.76
CA ASP A 53 -10.16 6.89 1.68
C ASP A 53 -8.71 6.79 1.21
N VAL A 54 -8.49 6.93 -0.10
CA VAL A 54 -7.13 6.91 -0.66
C VAL A 54 -6.59 8.34 -0.64
N LEU A 55 -5.51 8.56 0.12
CA LEU A 55 -4.87 9.86 0.30
C LEU A 55 -3.80 10.12 -0.77
N ALA A 56 -3.10 9.08 -1.22
CA ALA A 56 -2.14 9.14 -2.31
C ALA A 56 -2.02 7.79 -3.03
N GLY A 57 -1.80 7.81 -4.34
CA GLY A 57 -1.74 6.61 -5.18
C GLY A 57 -3.12 6.04 -5.55
N PRO A 58 -3.20 4.78 -6.00
CA PRO A 58 -2.10 3.85 -6.20
C PRO A 58 -1.18 4.26 -7.37
N LEU A 59 0.13 4.25 -7.15
CA LEU A 59 1.12 4.56 -8.20
C LEU A 59 1.42 3.29 -9.01
N TYR A 60 0.87 3.22 -10.22
CA TYR A 60 1.11 2.12 -11.15
C TYR A 60 2.06 2.52 -12.28
N ASP A 61 2.79 1.51 -12.78
CA ASP A 61 3.60 1.58 -14.00
C ASP A 61 4.70 2.65 -13.99
N ALA A 62 5.10 3.12 -12.81
CA ALA A 62 6.13 4.13 -12.63
C ALA A 62 6.82 4.03 -11.26
N GLU A 63 8.07 4.48 -11.21
CA GLU A 63 8.77 4.80 -9.97
C GLU A 63 8.34 6.18 -9.47
N GLY A 64 8.28 6.36 -8.16
CA GLY A 64 7.97 7.66 -7.59
C GLY A 64 7.87 7.65 -6.07
N ILE A 65 7.80 8.86 -5.53
CA ILE A 65 7.58 9.10 -4.11
C ILE A 65 6.13 9.54 -3.93
N LEU A 66 5.40 8.84 -3.06
CA LEU A 66 4.07 9.26 -2.63
C LEU A 66 4.17 9.99 -1.29
N THR A 67 3.56 11.16 -1.22
CA THR A 67 3.50 12.00 -0.02
C THR A 67 2.04 12.34 0.30
N ALA A 68 1.68 12.33 1.57
CA ALA A 68 0.38 12.78 2.05
C ALA A 68 0.53 13.39 3.44
N ASP A 69 -0.26 14.43 3.73
CA ASP A 69 -0.36 14.99 5.08
C ASP A 69 -1.34 14.16 5.91
N LEU A 70 -0.90 13.73 7.09
CA LEU A 70 -1.69 12.87 7.97
C LEU A 70 -2.17 13.66 9.18
N ASP A 71 -3.47 13.94 9.24
CA ASP A 71 -4.09 14.46 10.47
C ASP A 71 -4.33 13.30 11.45
N LEU A 72 -3.53 13.23 12.51
CA LEU A 72 -3.66 12.22 13.55
C LEU A 72 -4.97 12.35 14.34
N GLY A 73 -5.63 13.52 14.31
CA GLY A 73 -6.96 13.70 14.87
C GLY A 73 -8.02 12.85 14.18
N GLU A 74 -7.82 12.46 12.91
CA GLU A 74 -8.72 11.54 12.19
C GLU A 74 -8.76 10.16 12.83
N ILE A 75 -7.67 9.69 13.46
CA ILE A 75 -7.65 8.37 14.13
C ILE A 75 -8.64 8.35 15.29
N VAL A 76 -8.62 9.40 16.12
CA VAL A 76 -9.52 9.51 17.28
C VAL A 76 -10.97 9.61 16.81
N ARG A 77 -11.23 10.44 15.79
CA ARG A 77 -12.56 10.57 15.19
C ARG A 77 -13.06 9.27 14.57
N ALA A 78 -12.20 8.53 13.89
CA ALA A 78 -12.56 7.27 13.25
C ALA A 78 -12.78 6.14 14.26
N ARG A 79 -12.07 6.15 15.40
CA ARG A 79 -12.30 5.20 16.51
C ARG A 79 -13.59 5.46 17.28
N LEU A 80 -14.08 6.70 17.30
CA LEU A 80 -15.41 7.00 17.84
C LEU A 80 -16.50 6.25 17.08
N ASP A 81 -16.34 6.12 15.76
CA ASP A 81 -17.26 5.38 14.90
C ASP A 81 -17.11 3.86 15.05
N PHE A 82 -15.89 3.35 15.19
CA PHE A 82 -15.63 1.93 15.43
C PHE A 82 -14.30 1.70 16.14
N ASP A 83 -14.36 1.04 17.30
CA ASP A 83 -13.19 0.68 18.09
C ASP A 83 -13.18 -0.81 18.42
N VAL A 84 -12.41 -1.57 17.64
CA VAL A 84 -12.33 -3.04 17.70
C VAL A 84 -11.74 -3.57 19.02
N VAL A 85 -10.93 -2.77 19.72
CA VAL A 85 -10.33 -3.14 21.01
C VAL A 85 -11.07 -2.56 22.21
N GLY A 86 -12.05 -1.68 21.98
CA GLY A 86 -12.81 -0.98 23.02
C GLY A 86 -14.30 -1.33 22.97
N HIS A 87 -15.15 -0.34 22.69
CA HIS A 87 -16.62 -0.45 22.77
C HIS A 87 -17.24 -1.56 21.90
N TYR A 88 -16.55 -1.98 20.83
CA TYR A 88 -16.97 -3.09 19.95
C TYR A 88 -16.12 -4.35 20.15
N GLY A 89 -15.11 -4.29 21.02
CA GLY A 89 -14.36 -5.45 21.47
C GLY A 89 -15.19 -6.27 22.45
N TRP A 90 -15.05 -7.59 22.38
CA TRP A 90 -15.67 -8.49 23.35
C TRP A 90 -14.66 -8.77 24.47
N GLU A 91 -14.91 -8.24 25.66
CA GLU A 91 -14.17 -8.64 26.86
C GLU A 91 -14.78 -9.92 27.45
N LYS A 92 -13.92 -10.89 27.75
CA LYS A 92 -14.15 -11.94 28.75
C LYS A 92 -13.16 -11.76 29.87
#